data_AF-A0A7Y5T6Y5-F1
#
_entry.id   AF-A0A7Y5T6Y5-F1
#
_cell.length_a   1.000
_cell.length_b   1.000
_cell.length_c   1.000
_cell.angle_alpha   90.00
_cell.angle_beta   90.00
_cell.angle_gamma   90.00
#
_symmetry.space_group_name_H-M   'P 1'
#
loop_
_entity.id
_entity.type
_entity.pdbx_description
1 polymer ?
#
loop_
_entity_poly.entity_id
_entity_poly.type
_entity_poly.pdbx_seq_one_letter_code
_entity_poly.pdbx_strand_id
1 'polypeptide(L)'
;MQGYDDPGDPGDPRDPAVELIEPEDFLPPNPFPLDAQRMGIDRWSDNAGMIAVASSLDPAKRWHKVVAWLMLVGVVSWTLLTAWAQITG
;
A
#
# COMPACT_ATOMS: atom_id res chain seq x y z
N MET A 1 -55.59 19.22 -19.95
CA MET A 1 -55.29 17.82 -20.33
C MET A 1 -53.92 17.51 -19.76
N GLN A 2 -53.84 16.62 -18.77
CA GLN A 2 -52.60 16.17 -18.15
C GLN A 2 -51.78 15.40 -19.20
N GLY A 3 -50.65 15.96 -19.61
CA GLY A 3 -49.66 15.20 -20.36
C GLY A 3 -49.02 14.22 -19.39
N TYR A 4 -49.20 12.93 -19.65
CA TYR A 4 -48.50 11.88 -18.94
C TYR A 4 -46.99 12.12 -19.08
N ASP A 5 -46.32 12.36 -17.95
CA ASP A 5 -44.89 12.13 -17.83
C ASP A 5 -44.68 10.63 -18.05
N ASP A 6 -44.16 10.27 -19.22
CA ASP A 6 -43.71 8.91 -19.54
C ASP A 6 -42.45 8.66 -18.70
N PRO A 7 -42.49 7.81 -17.66
CA PRO A 7 -41.27 7.43 -16.97
C PRO A 7 -40.49 6.57 -17.96
N GLY A 8 -39.41 7.14 -18.52
CA GLY A 8 -38.60 6.51 -19.55
C GLY A 8 -38.38 5.02 -19.30
N ASP A 9 -38.49 4.25 -20.38
CA ASP A 9 -38.35 2.79 -20.38
C ASP A 9 -37.11 2.36 -19.57
N PRO A 10 -37.29 1.66 -18.43
CA PRO A 10 -36.19 1.23 -17.55
C PRO A 10 -35.16 0.29 -18.21
N GLY A 11 -35.32 0.00 -19.50
CA GLY A 11 -34.44 -0.85 -20.30
C GLY A 11 -33.84 -0.20 -21.54
N ASP A 12 -33.93 1.12 -21.77
CA ASP A 12 -33.28 1.74 -22.94
C ASP A 12 -31.74 1.83 -22.74
N PRO A 13 -30.92 1.07 -23.49
CA PRO A 13 -29.46 1.11 -23.37
C PRO A 13 -28.84 2.44 -23.85
N ARG A 14 -29.65 3.38 -24.34
CA ARG A 14 -29.23 4.75 -24.74
C ARG A 14 -29.45 5.78 -23.64
N ASP A 15 -29.97 5.37 -22.47
CA ASP A 15 -30.06 6.25 -21.30
C ASP A 15 -28.66 6.37 -20.64
N PRO A 16 -28.01 7.55 -20.70
CA PRO A 16 -26.71 7.78 -20.07
C PRO A 16 -26.76 7.70 -18.54
N ALA A 17 -27.96 7.58 -17.92
CA ALA A 17 -28.13 7.46 -16.48
C ALA A 17 -27.89 6.05 -15.93
N VAL A 18 -27.74 5.02 -16.79
CA VAL A 18 -27.41 3.66 -16.34
C VAL A 18 -25.89 3.48 -16.39
N GLU A 19 -25.20 4.11 -15.44
CA GLU A 19 -23.79 3.80 -15.17
C GLU A 19 -23.73 2.32 -14.73
N LEU A 20 -23.26 1.45 -15.62
CA LEU A 20 -23.07 0.03 -15.34
C LEU A 20 -22.02 -0.07 -14.25
N ILE A 21 -22.46 -0.30 -13.01
CA ILE A 21 -21.57 -0.56 -11.89
C ILE A 21 -20.75 -1.80 -12.26
N GLU A 22 -19.46 -1.60 -12.48
CA GLU A 22 -18.56 -2.70 -12.82
C GLU A 22 -18.31 -3.53 -11.56
N PRO A 23 -18.11 -4.86 -11.65
CA PRO A 23 -17.84 -5.69 -10.47
C PRO A 23 -16.67 -5.18 -9.61
N GLU A 24 -15.76 -4.43 -10.22
CA GLU A 24 -14.60 -3.78 -9.62
C GLU A 24 -14.94 -2.56 -8.73
N ASP A 25 -16.09 -1.92 -8.90
CA ASP A 25 -16.54 -0.78 -8.08
C ASP A 25 -16.93 -1.20 -6.65
N PHE A 26 -17.24 -2.48 -6.46
CA PHE A 26 -17.52 -3.05 -5.14
C PHE A 26 -16.24 -3.40 -4.36
N LEU A 27 -15.07 -3.33 -5.00
CA LEU A 27 -13.81 -3.68 -4.36
C LEU A 27 -13.15 -2.44 -3.75
N PRO A 28 -12.56 -2.55 -2.54
CA PRO A 28 -11.79 -1.44 -1.97
C PRO A 28 -10.65 -1.05 -2.93
N PRO A 29 -10.23 0.22 -2.98
CA PRO A 29 -9.17 0.67 -3.89
C PRO A 29 -7.89 -0.16 -3.75
N ASN A 30 -7.24 -0.48 -4.87
CA ASN A 30 -6.02 -1.29 -4.83
C ASN A 30 -4.89 -0.53 -4.12
N PRO A 31 -4.31 -1.04 -3.02
CA PRO A 31 -3.31 -0.32 -2.24
C PRO A 31 -1.92 -0.32 -2.91
N PHE A 32 -1.74 -1.08 -3.99
CA PHE A 32 -0.44 -1.22 -4.66
C PHE A 32 -0.21 -0.14 -5.71
N PRO A 33 1.00 0.44 -5.80
CA PRO A 33 1.36 1.42 -6.82
C PRO A 33 1.29 0.82 -8.23
N LEU A 34 1.05 1.67 -9.24
CA LEU A 34 0.83 1.26 -10.64
C LEU A 34 1.96 0.37 -11.20
N ASP A 35 3.19 0.61 -10.78
CA ASP A 35 4.35 -0.17 -11.21
C ASP A 35 4.33 -1.61 -10.67
N ALA A 36 3.84 -1.82 -9.45
CA ALA A 36 3.67 -3.15 -8.88
C ALA A 36 2.55 -3.92 -9.61
N GLN A 37 1.47 -3.23 -9.96
CA GLN A 37 0.36 -3.82 -10.72
C GLN A 37 0.82 -4.31 -12.11
N ARG A 38 1.69 -3.55 -12.78
CA ARG A 38 2.27 -3.94 -14.09
C ARG A 38 3.17 -5.18 -14.01
N MET A 39 3.72 -5.48 -12.84
CA MET A 39 4.50 -6.69 -12.59
C MET A 39 3.63 -7.89 -12.18
N GLY A 40 2.30 -7.77 -12.22
CA GLY A 40 1.37 -8.82 -11.80
C GLY A 40 1.22 -8.92 -10.28
N ILE A 41 1.65 -7.90 -9.54
CA ILE A 41 1.47 -7.82 -8.10
C ILE A 41 0.14 -7.12 -7.84
N ASP A 42 -0.90 -7.91 -7.65
CA ASP A 42 -2.23 -7.45 -7.24
C ASP A 42 -2.60 -8.00 -5.84
N ARG A 43 -3.78 -7.63 -5.34
CA ARG A 43 -4.32 -8.09 -4.05
C ARG A 43 -4.61 -9.59 -3.97
N TRP A 44 -4.71 -10.28 -5.11
CA TRP A 44 -5.01 -11.69 -5.25
C TRP A 44 -3.75 -12.55 -5.41
N SER A 45 -2.60 -11.92 -5.62
CA SER A 45 -1.31 -12.60 -5.66
C SER A 45 -0.91 -13.12 -4.27
N ASP A 46 -0.38 -14.34 -4.20
CA ASP A 46 0.14 -14.91 -2.94
C ASP A 46 1.24 -14.03 -2.30
N ASN A 47 1.92 -13.22 -3.11
CA ASN A 47 2.95 -12.28 -2.69
C ASN A 47 2.39 -10.95 -2.13
N ALA A 48 1.10 -10.68 -2.32
CA ALA A 48 0.44 -9.45 -1.86
C ALA A 48 0.59 -9.24 -0.36
N GLY A 49 0.51 -10.34 0.43
CA GLY A 49 0.67 -10.29 1.88
C GLY A 49 2.08 -9.87 2.29
N MET A 50 3.12 -10.42 1.65
CA MET A 50 4.51 -10.05 1.95
C MET A 50 4.84 -8.61 1.54
N ILE A 51 4.29 -8.14 0.42
CA ILE A 51 4.54 -6.79 -0.08
C ILE A 51 3.72 -5.75 0.70
N ALA A 52 2.52 -6.10 1.16
CA ALA A 52 1.76 -5.29 2.12
C ALA A 52 2.51 -5.17 3.45
N VAL A 53 3.12 -6.25 3.95
CA VAL A 53 3.98 -6.18 5.14
C VAL A 53 5.21 -5.31 4.90
N ALA A 54 5.92 -5.52 3.79
CA ALA A 54 7.11 -4.73 3.44
C ALA A 54 6.79 -3.23 3.21
N SER A 55 5.62 -2.90 2.65
CA SER A 55 5.16 -1.52 2.48
C SER A 55 4.59 -0.90 3.77
N SER A 56 4.06 -1.72 4.68
CA SER A 56 3.62 -1.29 6.02
C SER A 56 4.77 -1.04 7.00
N LEU A 57 6.01 -1.43 6.65
CA LEU A 57 7.21 -0.93 7.31
C LEU A 57 7.34 0.56 6.99
N ASP A 58 6.54 1.35 7.70
CA ASP A 58 6.43 2.80 7.58
C ASP A 58 7.81 3.46 7.83
N PRO A 59 8.50 3.96 6.79
CA PRO A 59 9.76 4.65 6.95
C PRO A 59 9.57 6.07 7.53
N ALA A 60 8.34 6.57 7.62
CA ALA A 60 8.01 7.88 8.16
C ALA A 60 7.91 7.89 9.69
N LYS A 61 7.84 6.71 10.33
CA LYS A 61 7.84 6.63 11.79
C LYS A 61 9.22 7.03 12.32
N ARG A 62 9.31 8.24 12.90
CA ARG A 62 10.55 8.77 13.53
C ARG A 62 11.20 7.77 14.49
N TRP A 63 10.40 6.88 15.08
CA TRP A 63 10.86 5.81 15.95
C TRP A 63 11.77 4.78 15.26
N HIS A 64 11.61 4.56 13.96
CA HIS A 64 12.51 3.69 13.20
C HIS A 64 13.93 4.26 13.14
N LYS A 65 14.07 5.59 12.94
CA LYS A 65 15.37 6.27 12.98
C LYS A 65 16.04 6.15 14.34
N VAL A 66 15.27 6.26 15.43
CA VAL A 66 15.81 6.15 16.79
C VAL A 66 16.28 4.73 17.08
N VAL A 67 15.49 3.72 16.73
CA VAL A 67 15.88 2.31 16.89
C VAL A 67 17.11 1.98 16.04
N ALA A 68 17.17 2.45 14.80
CA ALA A 68 18.34 2.29 13.93
C ALA A 68 19.59 2.94 14.53
N TRP A 69 19.47 4.14 15.09
CA TRP A 69 20.57 4.81 15.78
C TRP A 69 21.03 4.05 17.02
N LEU A 70 20.12 3.49 17.83
CA LEU A 70 20.47 2.70 19.00
C LEU A 70 21.24 1.43 18.62
N MET A 71 20.77 0.70 17.61
CA MET A 71 21.47 -0.46 17.06
C MET A 71 22.86 -0.10 16.55
N LEU A 72 22.97 1.00 15.79
CA LEU A 72 24.25 1.48 15.26
C LEU A 72 25.23 1.81 16.39
N VAL A 73 24.81 2.62 17.37
CA VAL A 73 25.66 3.02 18.49
C VAL A 73 26.08 1.82 19.33
N GLY A 74 25.20 0.84 19.54
CA GLY A 74 25.55 -0.40 20.26
C GLY A 74 26.67 -1.18 19.57
N VAL A 75 26.52 -1.44 18.27
CA VAL A 75 27.54 -2.16 17.48
C VAL A 75 28.84 -1.37 17.41
N VAL A 76 28.77 -0.08 17.08
CA VAL A 76 29.94 0.79 16.96
C VAL A 76 30.68 0.90 18.29
N SER A 77 29.97 1.08 19.40
CA SER A 77 30.59 1.16 20.73
C SER A 77 31.30 -0.13 21.10
N TRP A 78 30.67 -1.29 20.86
CA TRP A 78 31.32 -2.58 21.09
C TRP A 78 32.61 -2.71 20.27
N THR A 79 32.55 -2.42 18.96
CA THR A 79 33.74 -2.51 18.09
C THR A 79 34.86 -1.56 18.52
N LEU A 80 34.54 -0.32 18.88
CA LEU A 80 35.51 0.66 19.37
C LEU A 80 36.18 0.21 20.67
N LEU A 81 35.41 -0.33 21.63
CA LEU A 81 35.96 -0.84 22.89
C LEU A 81 36.90 -2.03 22.64
N THR A 82 36.52 -2.95 21.75
CA THR A 82 37.38 -4.08 21.39
C THR A 82 38.67 -3.64 20.69
N ALA A 83 38.59 -2.70 19.75
CA ALA A 83 39.76 -2.17 19.05
C ALA A 83 40.68 -1.39 20.01
N TRP A 84 40.10 -0.59 20.91
CA TRP A 84 40.85 0.12 21.94
C TRP A 84 41.62 -0.83 22.85
N ALA A 85 40.95 -1.87 23.36
CA ALA A 85 41.58 -2.88 24.21
C ALA A 85 42.77 -3.58 23.54
N GLN A 86 42.70 -3.83 22.23
CA GLN A 86 43.78 -4.42 21.44
C GLN A 86 44.97 -3.48 21.23
N ILE A 87 44.75 -2.16 21.23
CA ILE A 87 45.82 -1.16 21.06
C ILE A 87 46.52 -0.88 22.40
N THR A 88 45.78 -0.94 23.51
CA THR A 88 46.31 -0.64 24.85
C THR A 88 46.84 -1.86 25.61
N GLY A 89 46.50 -3.08 25.17
CA GLY A 89 46.99 -4.33 25.73
C GLY A 89 48.23 -4.83 24.99
#